data_AF-A0A0L7LVV0-F1
#
_entry.id   AF-A0A0L7LVV0-F1
#
_cell.length_a   1.000
_cell.length_b   1.000
_cell.length_c   1.000
_cell.angle_alpha   90.00
_cell.angle_beta   90.00
_cell.angle_gamma   90.00
#
_symmetry.space_group_name_H-M   'P 1'
#
loop_
_entity.id
_entity.type
_entity.pdbx_description
1 polymer ?
#
loop_
_entity_poly.entity_id
_entity_poly.type
_entity_poly.pdbx_seq_one_letter_code
_entity_poly.pdbx_strand_id
1 'polypeptide(L)' 'MHFSQSVAIIQSQVGTIRGVQVLYSDQVSVHFYMPQDGVRLVFDPVAQRLKVIEVYNMKLVKLRYR' A
#
# COMPACT_ATOMS: atom_id res chain seq x y z
N MET A 1 -10.88 -6.82 6.77
CA MET A 1 -11.28 -5.88 5.71
C MET A 1 -11.60 -6.74 4.50
N HIS A 2 -12.75 -6.60 3.84
CA HIS A 2 -13.01 -7.43 2.64
C HIS A 2 -12.05 -6.98 1.55
N PHE A 3 -11.37 -7.92 0.88
CA PHE A 3 -10.35 -7.62 -0.14
C PHE A 3 -10.84 -6.62 -1.20
N SER A 4 -12.12 -6.71 -1.59
CA SER A 4 -12.73 -5.78 -2.55
C SER A 4 -12.76 -4.33 -2.06
N GLN A 5 -12.85 -4.09 -0.75
CA GLN A 5 -12.83 -2.74 -0.19
C GLN A 5 -11.43 -2.14 -0.30
N SER A 6 -10.39 -2.93 -0.04
CA SER A 6 -9.01 -2.49 -0.23
C SER A 6 -8.71 -2.18 -1.71
N VAL A 7 -9.21 -3.01 -2.62
CA VAL A 7 -9.14 -2.76 -4.06
C VAL A 7 -9.86 -1.47 -4.43
N ALA A 8 -11.08 -1.24 -3.93
CA ALA A 8 -11.86 -0.04 -4.20
C ALA A 8 -11.18 1.24 -3.68
N ILE A 9 -10.58 1.19 -2.49
CA ILE A 9 -9.81 2.32 -1.94
C ILE A 9 -8.63 2.65 -2.84
N ILE A 10 -7.89 1.65 -3.33
CA ILE A 10 -6.74 1.88 -4.21
C ILE A 10 -7.18 2.39 -5.57
N GLN A 11 -8.27 1.87 -6.11
CA GLN A 11 -8.90 2.40 -7.33
C GLN A 11 -9.34 3.86 -7.16
N SER A 12 -9.77 4.28 -5.97
CA SER A 12 -10.11 5.69 -5.72
C SER A 12 -8.89 6.63 -5.78
N GLN A 13 -7.68 6.10 -5.64
CA GLN A 13 -6.41 6.85 -5.70
C GLN A 13 -5.75 6.79 -7.10
N VAL A 14 -6.49 6.35 -8.12
CA VAL A 14 -6.03 6.32 -9.51
C VAL A 14 -5.56 7.72 -9.95
N GLY A 15 -4.36 7.77 -10.52
CA GLY A 15 -3.68 9.03 -10.89
C GLY A 15 -2.73 9.58 -9.82
N THR A 16 -2.92 9.22 -8.55
CA THR A 16 -1.98 9.55 -7.47
C THR A 16 -0.96 8.43 -7.25
N ILE A 17 -1.41 7.17 -7.27
CA ILE A 17 -0.56 5.99 -7.11
C ILE A 17 -0.20 5.42 -8.47
N ARG A 18 1.09 5.19 -8.75
CA ARG A 18 1.58 4.82 -10.09
C ARG A 18 1.74 3.30 -10.24
N GLY A 19 0.75 2.55 -9.77
CA GLY A 19 0.74 1.10 -9.84
C GLY A 19 0.92 0.45 -8.48
N VAL A 20 -0.03 -0.44 -8.17
CA VAL A 20 -0.06 -1.24 -6.95
C VAL A 20 0.00 -2.71 -7.35
N GLN A 21 0.83 -3.45 -6.65
CA GLN A 21 0.81 -4.90 -6.62
C GLN A 21 0.31 -5.32 -5.25
N VAL A 22 -0.64 -6.25 -5.22
CA VAL A 22 -1.10 -6.85 -3.97
C VAL A 22 -0.37 -8.16 -3.78
N LEU A 23 0.39 -8.26 -2.69
CA LEU A 23 1.12 -9.46 -2.33
C LEU A 23 0.45 -10.09 -1.11
N TYR A 24 0.11 -11.36 -1.24
CA TYR A 24 -0.35 -12.20 -0.15
C TYR A 24 0.86 -12.88 0.48
N SER A 25 0.98 -12.78 1.80
CA SER A 25 1.95 -13.56 2.57
C SER A 25 1.22 -14.67 3.33
N ASP A 26 1.90 -15.81 3.53
CA ASP A 26 1.41 -16.94 4.31
C ASP A 26 0.98 -16.56 5.75
N GLN A 27 1.43 -15.41 6.26
CA GLN A 27 1.14 -14.91 7.62
C GLN A 27 -0.11 -14.03 7.72
N VAL A 28 -1.12 -14.23 6.86
CA VAL A 28 -2.39 -13.48 6.90
C VAL A 28 -2.15 -11.97 6.82
N SER A 29 -1.07 -11.51 6.17
CA SER A 29 -0.74 -10.09 6.06
C SER A 29 -0.94 -9.66 4.61
N VAL A 30 -1.60 -8.51 4.41
CA VAL A 30 -1.82 -7.95 3.07
C VAL A 30 -0.79 -6.85 2.84
N HIS A 31 -0.04 -6.97 1.75
CA HIS A 31 0.97 -5.99 1.39
C HIS A 31 0.57 -5.27 0.10
N PHE A 32 0.52 -3.95 0.15
CA PHE A 32 0.42 -3.11 -1.05
C PHE A 32 1.81 -2.64 -1.42
N TYR A 33 2.32 -3.17 -2.51
CA TYR A 33 3.63 -2.83 -3.04
C TYR A 33 3.48 -1.81 -4.16
N MET A 34 4.07 -0.63 -3.99
CA MET A 34 4.04 0.46 -4.96
C MET A 34 5.43 0.68 -5.55
N PRO A 35 5.85 -0.16 -6.53
CA PRO A 35 7.20 -0.19 -7.07
C PRO A 35 7.68 1.19 -7.58
N GLN A 36 6.75 1.95 -8.17
CA GLN A 36 7.03 3.23 -8.81
C GLN A 36 7.06 4.41 -7.83
N ASP A 37 6.47 4.24 -6.65
CA ASP A 37 6.43 5.26 -5.61
C ASP A 37 7.50 5.01 -4.52
N GLY A 38 8.14 3.83 -4.50
CA GLY A 38 9.19 3.50 -3.53
C GLY A 38 8.67 3.12 -2.15
N VAL A 39 7.38 2.80 -2.04
CA VAL A 39 6.67 2.58 -0.77
C VAL A 39 5.97 1.23 -0.75
N ARG A 40 5.94 0.58 0.41
CA ARG A 40 5.15 -0.61 0.70
C ARG A 40 4.30 -0.36 1.93
N LEU A 41 3.03 -0.73 1.86
CA LEU A 41 2.11 -0.66 2.99
C LEU A 41 1.81 -2.07 3.49
N VAL A 42 1.85 -2.26 4.80
CA VAL A 42 1.50 -3.53 5.44
C VAL A 42 0.22 -3.35 6.24
N PHE A 43 -0.80 -4.11 5.87
CA PHE A 43 -2.09 -4.10 6.53
C PHE A 43 -2.29 -5.37 7.35
N ASP A 44 -2.81 -5.18 8.55
CA ASP A 44 -3.38 -6.25 9.36
C ASP A 44 -4.85 -6.45 8.93
N PRO A 45 -5.21 -7.57 8.29
CA PRO A 45 -6.57 -7.78 7.81
C PRO A 45 -7.55 -8.14 8.93
N VAL A 46 -7.06 -8.61 10.08
CA VAL A 46 -7.87 -8.94 11.27
C VAL A 46 -8.27 -7.64 11.96
N ALA A 47 -7.29 -6.79 12.30
CA ALA A 47 -7.52 -5.49 12.91
C ALA A 47 -8.02 -4.43 11.90
N GLN A 48 -8.02 -4.74 10.60
CA GLN A 48 -8.40 -3.85 9.50
C GLN A 48 -7.64 -2.52 9.50
N ARG A 49 -6.37 -2.55 9.88
CA ARG A 49 -5.58 -1.35 10.13
C ARG A 49 -4.24 -1.39 9.40
N LEU A 50 -3.80 -0.22 8.93
CA LEU A 50 -2.45 -0.01 8.45
C LEU A 50 -1.46 -0.16 9.62
N LYS A 51 -0.56 -1.14 9.53
CA LYS A 51 0.41 -1.46 10.57
C LYS A 51 1.76 -0.80 10.31
N VAL A 52 2.23 -0.84 9.06
CA VAL A 52 3.55 -0.33 8.68
C VAL A 52 3.47 0.41 7.35
N ILE A 53 4.14 1.56 7.27
CA ILE A 53 4.51 2.24 6.04
C ILE A 53 6.02 2.08 5.89
N GLU A 54 6.44 1.32 4.89
CA GLU A 54 7.85 1.06 4.61
C GLU A 54 8.25 1.85 3.36
N VAL A 55 9.26 2.71 3.49
CA VAL A 55 9.88 3.37 2.34
C VAL A 55 11.16 2.61 2.00
N TYR A 56 11.12 1.81 0.94
CA TYR A 56 12.28 1.01 0.52
C TYR A 56 13.14 1.74 -0.53
N ASN A 57 12.62 2.80 -1.16
CA ASN A 57 13.40 3.61 -2.12
C ASN A 57 13.13 5.11 -1.99
N MET A 58 14.01 5.80 -1.25
CA MET A 58 13.94 7.24 -1.05
C MET A 58 14.12 8.08 -2.32
N LYS A 59 14.70 7.53 -3.41
CA LYS A 59 14.86 8.27 -4.68
C LYS A 59 13.52 8.48 -5.41
N LEU A 60 12.55 7.61 -5.14
CA LEU A 60 11.22 7.63 -5.76
C LEU A 60 10.21 8.42 -4.92
N VAL A 61 10.51 8.67 -3.65
CA VAL A 61 9.64 9.41 -2.74
C VAL A 61 9.92 10.90 -2.81
N LYS A 62 8.84 11.70 -2.92
CA LYS A 62 8.90 13.16 -2.76
C LYS A 62 8.02 13.58 -1.60
N LEU A 63 8.64 13.97 -0.50
CA LEU A 63 7.94 14.60 0.61
C LEU A 63 7.70 16.08 0.27
N ARG A 64 6.46 16.53 0.44
CA ARG A 64 6.09 17.94 0.28
C ARG A 64 5.49 18.40 1.60
N TYR A 65 5.96 19.53 2.11
CA TYR A 65 5.26 20.24 3.17
C TYR A 65 4.13 21.06 2.54
N ARG A 66 2.99 21.11 3.23
CA ARG A 66 1.89 22.03 2.95
C ARG A 66 1.92 23.16 3.96
#